data_AF-A0A1H4U4L2-F1
#
_entry.id   AF-A0A1H4U4L2-F1
#
_cell.length_a   1.000
_cell.length_b   1.000
_cell.length_c   1.000
_cell.angle_alpha   90.00
_cell.angle_beta   90.00
_cell.angle_gamma   90.00
#
_symmetry.space_group_name_H-M   'P 1'
#
loop_
_entity.id
_entity.type
_entity.pdbx_description
1 polymer ?
#
loop_
_entity_poly.entity_id
_entity_poly.type
_entity_poly.pdbx_seq_one_letter_code
_entity_poly.pdbx_strand_id
1 'polypeptide(L)' 'MRDQKMYCYTCGTDELHRRLTASEKAWVKNQTRRKSVEDVFMCKAPNCRNLRTGFQKRPFDPILRLPDDL' A
#
# COMPACT_ATOMS: atom_id res chain seq x y z
N MET A 1 -6.21 14.54 2.73
CA MET A 1 -6.27 13.43 3.72
C MET A 1 -4.87 13.20 4.26
N ARG A 2 -4.74 12.88 5.56
CA ARG A 2 -3.42 12.76 6.24
C ARG A 2 -2.89 11.33 6.21
N ASP A 3 -1.57 11.21 6.27
CA ASP A 3 -0.87 9.95 6.49
C ASP A 3 -1.27 9.34 7.84
N GLN A 4 -1.21 8.01 7.95
CA GLN A 4 -1.60 7.28 9.14
C GLN A 4 -0.49 6.33 9.57
N LYS A 5 -0.19 6.29 10.87
CA LYS A 5 0.76 5.34 11.44
C LYS A 5 0.09 3.97 11.59
N MET A 6 0.66 2.95 10.98
CA MET A 6 0.10 1.60 10.88
C MET A 6 1.20 0.55 10.73
N TYR A 7 0.97 -0.66 11.22
CA TYR A 7 1.94 -1.77 11.09
C TYR A 7 2.23 -2.13 9.63
N CYS A 8 3.50 -2.08 9.21
CA CYS A 8 3.94 -2.56 7.91
C CYS A 8 4.44 -4.00 8.02
N TYR A 9 3.82 -4.94 7.30
CA TYR A 9 4.26 -6.34 7.30
C TYR A 9 5.70 -6.53 6.82
N THR A 10 6.15 -5.72 5.85
CA THR A 10 7.52 -5.79 5.33
C THR A 10 8.56 -5.19 6.27
N CYS A 11 8.26 -4.06 6.93
CA CYS A 11 9.21 -3.44 7.87
C CYS A 11 9.24 -4.14 9.23
N GLY A 12 8.16 -4.82 9.62
CA GLY A 12 8.01 -5.40 10.95
C GLY A 12 7.67 -4.38 12.04
N THR A 13 7.37 -3.13 11.68
CA THR A 13 7.19 -1.98 12.58
C THR A 13 5.97 -1.15 12.20
N ASP A 14 5.52 -0.27 13.10
CA ASP A 14 4.51 0.74 12.79
C ASP A 14 5.12 1.93 12.03
N GLU A 15 4.77 2.04 10.75
CA GLU A 15 5.29 3.06 9.83
C GLU A 15 4.19 4.02 9.38
N LEU A 16 4.59 5.21 8.92
CA LEU A 16 3.65 6.10 8.23
C LEU A 16 3.25 5.50 6.90
N HIS A 17 1.95 5.53 6.63
CA HIS A 17 1.37 5.08 5.38
C HIS A 17 0.50 6.18 4.78
N ARG A 18 0.57 6.32 3.46
CA ARG A 18 -0.23 7.28 2.71
C ARG A 18 -1.26 6.59 1.82
N ARG A 19 -2.30 7.33 1.45
CA ARG A 19 -3.22 6.93 0.37
C ARG A 19 -2.46 6.88 -0.96
N LEU A 20 -2.98 6.07 -1.87
CA LEU A 20 -2.50 5.99 -3.24
C LEU A 20 -2.93 7.22 -4.07
N THR A 21 -2.09 7.64 -4.99
CA THR A 21 -2.44 8.62 -6.04
C THR A 21 -3.37 7.98 -7.09
N ALA A 22 -3.91 8.77 -8.02
CA ALA A 22 -4.75 8.23 -9.08
C ALA A 22 -4.02 7.22 -9.99
N SER A 23 -2.76 7.49 -10.36
CA SER A 23 -1.92 6.58 -11.17
C SER A 23 -1.65 5.27 -10.44
N GLU A 24 -1.26 5.35 -9.17
CA GLU A 24 -0.99 4.19 -8.33
C GLU A 24 -2.24 3.34 -8.12
N LYS A 25 -3.42 3.96 -7.90
CA LYS A 25 -4.69 3.23 -7.82
C LYS A 25 -4.99 2.46 -9.10
N ALA A 26 -4.79 3.09 -10.26
CA ALA A 26 -5.01 2.44 -11.55
C ALA A 26 -4.08 1.23 -11.70
N TRP A 27 -2.80 1.39 -11.35
CA TRP A 27 -1.84 0.29 -11.35
C TRP A 27 -2.22 -0.85 -10.41
N VAL A 28 -2.57 -0.56 -9.15
CA VAL A 28 -2.98 -1.59 -8.17
C VAL A 28 -4.26 -2.30 -8.62
N LYS A 29 -5.25 -1.59 -9.18
CA LYS A 29 -6.46 -2.21 -9.74
C LYS A 29 -6.12 -3.19 -10.86
N ASN A 30 -5.23 -2.79 -11.77
CA ASN A 30 -4.81 -3.64 -12.88
C ASN A 30 -4.07 -4.89 -12.38
N GLN A 31 -3.17 -4.73 -11.41
CA GLN A 31 -2.37 -5.82 -10.87
C GLN A 31 -3.18 -6.83 -10.04
N THR A 32 -4.17 -6.34 -9.28
CA THR A 32 -4.90 -7.16 -8.29
C THR A 32 -6.29 -7.59 -8.73
N ARG A 33 -6.81 -7.02 -9.83
CA ARG A 33 -8.19 -7.20 -10.33
C ARG A 33 -9.28 -6.87 -9.29
N ARG A 34 -8.96 -6.14 -8.22
CA ARG A 34 -9.93 -5.73 -7.20
C ARG A 34 -10.89 -4.68 -7.75
N LYS A 35 -12.17 -4.77 -7.36
CA LYS A 35 -13.21 -3.78 -7.71
C LYS A 35 -12.90 -2.38 -7.17
N SER A 36 -12.32 -2.32 -5.97
CA SER A 36 -11.90 -1.07 -5.32
C SER A 36 -10.55 -1.25 -4.64
N VAL A 37 -9.79 -0.15 -4.61
CA VAL A 37 -8.48 -0.02 -3.96
C VAL A 37 -8.41 1.25 -3.11
N GLU A 38 -9.56 1.86 -2.82
CA GLU A 38 -9.63 3.10 -2.05
C GLU A 38 -9.10 2.91 -0.62
N ASP A 39 -9.26 1.72 -0.05
CA ASP A 39 -8.80 1.30 1.26
C ASP A 39 -7.32 0.89 1.31
N VAL A 40 -6.60 0.99 0.18
CA VAL A 40 -5.19 0.61 0.08
C VAL A 40 -4.29 1.80 0.45
N PHE A 41 -3.24 1.49 1.19
CA PHE A 41 -2.23 2.44 1.64
C PHE A 41 -0.83 1.91 1.34
N MET A 42 0.08 2.83 1.03
CA MET A 42 1.50 2.55 0.80
C MET A 42 2.33 2.97 2.00
N CYS A 43 3.22 2.08 2.46
CA CYS A 43 4.25 2.40 3.46
C CYS A 43 5.23 3.46 2.94
N LYS A 44 5.52 4.47 3.75
CA LYS A 44 6.48 5.55 3.45
C LYS A 44 7.89 5.30 3.98
N ALA A 45 8.13 4.20 4.69
CA ALA A 45 9.49 3.84 5.11
C ALA A 45 10.39 3.76 3.85
N PRO A 46 11.64 4.25 3.93
CA PRO A 46 12.55 4.27 2.79
C PRO A 46 12.61 2.91 2.07
N ASN A 47 12.44 2.90 0.75
CA ASN A 47 12.50 1.72 -0.12
C ASN A 47 11.49 0.58 0.21
N CYS A 48 10.53 0.80 1.11
CA CYS A 48 9.56 -0.23 1.48
C CYS A 48 8.43 -0.35 0.46
N ARG A 49 7.67 0.74 0.29
CA ARG A 49 6.53 0.85 -0.64
C ARG A 49 5.48 -0.27 -0.55
N ASN A 50 5.47 -1.03 0.55
CA ASN A 50 4.55 -2.14 0.77
C ASN A 50 3.10 -1.65 0.81
N LEU A 51 2.22 -2.41 0.18
CA LEU A 51 0.80 -2.14 0.18
C LEU A 51 0.08 -2.92 1.30
N ARG A 52 -0.80 -2.22 2.01
CA ARG A 52 -1.72 -2.80 2.99
C ARG A 52 -3.09 -2.17 2.87
N THR A 53 -4.10 -2.74 3.53
CA THR A 53 -5.37 -2.04 3.74
C THR A 53 -5.45 -1.50 5.17
N GLY A 54 -6.49 -0.73 5.47
CA GLY A 54 -6.76 -0.29 6.85
C GLY A 54 -6.87 -1.47 7.83
N PHE A 55 -7.48 -2.59 7.41
CA PHE A 55 -7.78 -3.73 8.28
C PHE A 55 -6.83 -4.92 8.12
N GLN A 56 -6.25 -5.14 6.94
CA GLN A 56 -5.37 -6.28 6.67
C GLN A 56 -3.92 -5.81 6.49
N LYS A 57 -3.02 -6.36 7.33
CA LYS A 57 -1.58 -6.08 7.31
C LYS A 57 -0.88 -6.65 6.07
N ARG A 58 -1.39 -7.76 5.52
CA ARG A 58 -0.92 -8.44 4.31
C ARG A 58 -2.12 -8.88 3.45
N PRO A 59 -2.71 -7.96 2.66
CA PRO A 59 -3.90 -8.25 1.85
C PRO A 59 -3.59 -8.93 0.52
N PHE A 60 -2.30 -9.06 0.16
CA PHE A 60 -1.84 -9.63 -1.10
C PHE A 60 -0.86 -10.77 -0.83
N ASP A 61 -1.02 -11.85 -1.61
CA ASP A 61 -0.08 -12.96 -1.65
C ASP A 61 0.23 -13.32 -3.12
N PRO A 62 1.47 -13.12 -3.61
CA PRO A 62 2.64 -12.60 -2.89
C PRO A 62 2.47 -11.14 -2.44
N ILE A 63 3.36 -10.68 -1.55
CA ILE A 63 3.41 -9.27 -1.11
C ILE A 63 3.49 -8.35 -2.32
N LEU A 64 2.65 -7.31 -2.34
CA LEU A 64 2.65 -6.30 -3.39
C LEU A 64 3.28 -4.99 -2.88
N ARG A 65 4.28 -4.50 -3.63
CA ARG A 65 4.92 -3.20 -3.41
C ARG A 65 4.65 -2.30 -4.61
N LEU A 66 4.51 -1.01 -4.39
CA LEU A 66 4.47 -0.06 -5.49
C LEU A 66 5.84 0.05 -6.17
N PRO A 67 5.92 0.09 -7.51
CA PRO A 67 7.13 0.41 -8.27
C PRO A 67 7.62 1.82 -7.96
N ASP A 68 8.91 2.09 -8.15
CA ASP A 68 9.53 3.39 -7.85
C ASP A 68 9.23 4.47 -8.91
N ASP A 69 8.78 4.08 -10.11
CA ASP A 69 8.65 4.89 -11.33
C ASP A 69 7.19 5.24 -11.72
N LEU A 70 6.30 5.38 -10.73
CA LEU A 70 4.83 5.50 -10.90
C LEU A 70 4.23 6.86 -10.50
#